data_AF-A0A7V4QDQ7-F1
#
_entry.id   AF-A0A7V4QDQ7-F1
#
_cell.length_a   1.000
_cell.length_b   1.000
_cell.length_c   1.000
_cell.angle_alpha   90.00
_cell.angle_beta   90.00
_cell.angle_gamma   90.00
#
_symmetry.space_group_name_H-M   'P 1'
#
loop_
_entity.id
_entity.type
_entity.pdbx_description
1 polymer ?
#
loop_
_entity_poly.entity_id
_entity_poly.type
_entity_poly.pdbx_seq_one_letter_code
_entity_poly.pdbx_strand_id
1 'polypeptide(L)'
;MSAKNKNRRVAVSIAFNDEKAFVELNDGLIIGVPFTYAKKLANASKVERESVEFIGGGVGLHFPLIDEDLSVDGIVRDLAPTNEAIRVNISLPKPALNELDRKAKAAGMSRSAFIAKLAVSA
;
A
#
# COMPACT_ATOMS: atom_id res chain seq x y z
N MET A 1 -12.65 -31.98 7.03
CA MET A 1 -11.99 -31.11 8.02
C MET A 1 -11.06 -30.19 7.26
N SER A 2 -11.42 -28.91 7.18
CA SER A 2 -10.79 -27.93 6.29
C SER A 2 -9.39 -27.58 6.79
N ALA A 3 -8.38 -27.69 5.91
CA ALA A 3 -7.02 -27.32 6.22
C ALA A 3 -6.99 -25.83 6.61
N LYS A 4 -6.69 -25.54 7.88
CA LYS A 4 -6.40 -24.18 8.35
C LYS A 4 -5.22 -23.65 7.55
N ASN A 5 -5.50 -22.79 6.59
CA ASN A 5 -4.51 -22.19 5.73
C ASN A 5 -3.59 -21.32 6.59
N LYS A 6 -2.37 -21.79 6.86
CA LYS A 6 -1.45 -21.25 7.88
C LYS A 6 -0.82 -19.90 7.50
N ASN A 7 -1.23 -19.32 6.37
CA ASN A 7 -0.67 -18.10 5.76
C ASN A 7 -1.77 -17.16 5.21
N ARG A 8 -2.85 -16.95 5.97
CA ARG A 8 -3.87 -15.97 5.55
C ARG A 8 -3.34 -14.55 5.73
N ARG A 9 -3.40 -13.76 4.66
CA ARG A 9 -3.12 -12.33 4.70
C ARG A 9 -4.33 -11.57 5.24
N VAL A 10 -4.10 -10.69 6.20
CA VAL A 10 -5.12 -9.81 6.78
C VAL A 10 -4.59 -8.38 6.79
N ALA A 11 -5.47 -7.41 6.58
CA ALA A 11 -5.16 -5.99 6.70
C ALA A 11 -4.85 -5.64 8.16
N VAL A 12 -3.75 -4.91 8.36
CA VAL A 12 -3.31 -4.42 9.67
C VAL A 12 -3.24 -2.91 9.72
N SER A 13 -3.10 -2.25 8.57
CA SER A 13 -3.17 -0.79 8.45
C SER A 13 -3.70 -0.39 7.07
N ILE A 14 -4.20 0.84 6.97
CA ILE A 14 -4.63 1.43 5.71
C ILE A 14 -4.29 2.92 5.69
N ALA A 15 -3.78 3.40 4.56
CA ALA A 15 -3.52 4.81 4.29
C ALA A 15 -4.19 5.23 2.99
N PHE A 16 -4.35 6.53 2.76
CA PHE A 16 -5.03 7.06 1.60
C PHE A 16 -4.24 8.18 0.94
N ASN A 17 -4.33 8.27 -0.38
CA ASN A 17 -4.08 9.49 -1.13
C ASN A 17 -5.32 9.85 -1.96
N ASP A 18 -5.18 10.81 -2.87
CA ASP A 18 -6.31 11.29 -3.69
C ASP A 18 -6.86 10.23 -4.67
N GLU A 19 -6.11 9.17 -4.97
CA GLU A 19 -6.45 8.18 -6.00
C GLU A 19 -6.62 6.75 -5.48
N LYS A 20 -5.97 6.39 -4.37
CA LYS A 20 -5.84 5.01 -3.88
C LYS A 20 -5.90 4.92 -2.37
N ALA A 21 -6.37 3.76 -1.90
CA ALA A 21 -6.08 3.26 -0.56
C ALA A 21 -4.85 2.34 -0.60
N PHE A 22 -3.97 2.41 0.39
CA PHE A 22 -2.81 1.56 0.54
C PHE A 22 -3.05 0.65 1.72
N VAL A 23 -3.24 -0.64 1.47
CA VAL A 23 -3.57 -1.64 2.49
C VAL A 23 -2.31 -2.39 2.85
N GLU A 24 -1.85 -2.27 4.10
CA GLU A 24 -0.75 -3.07 4.63
C GLU A 24 -1.29 -4.38 5.21
N LEU A 25 -0.64 -5.48 4.86
CA LEU A 25 -0.99 -6.81 5.31
C LEU A 25 -0.05 -7.27 6.44
N ASN A 26 -0.48 -8.26 7.21
CA ASN A 26 0.28 -8.85 8.33
C ASN A 26 1.66 -9.44 7.95
N ASP A 27 1.95 -9.64 6.66
CA ASP A 27 3.26 -10.06 6.16
C ASP A 27 4.14 -8.90 5.63
N GLY A 28 3.70 -7.66 5.84
CA GLY A 28 4.41 -6.43 5.43
C GLY A 28 4.20 -6.04 3.97
N LEU A 29 3.39 -6.81 3.21
CA LEU A 29 3.03 -6.43 1.85
C LEU A 29 2.05 -5.24 1.88
N ILE A 30 2.35 -4.19 1.09
CA ILE A 30 1.45 -3.05 0.89
C ILE A 30 0.85 -3.14 -0.51
N ILE A 31 -0.48 -3.13 -0.59
CA ILE A 31 -1.22 -3.17 -1.85
C ILE A 31 -1.95 -1.84 -2.05
N GLY A 32 -1.65 -1.17 -3.17
CA GLY A 32 -2.40 0.01 -3.59
C GLY A 32 -3.70 -0.39 -4.29
N VAL A 33 -4.84 -0.09 -3.68
CA VAL A 33 -6.20 -0.29 -4.18
C VAL A 33 -6.71 1.03 -4.76
N PRO A 34 -6.81 1.17 -6.09
CA PRO A 34 -7.40 2.37 -6.70
C PRO A 34 -8.86 2.53 -6.27
N PHE A 35 -9.33 3.76 -6.06
CA PHE A 35 -10.75 3.97 -5.76
C PHE A 35 -11.67 3.50 -6.90
N THR A 36 -11.16 3.41 -8.12
CA THR A 36 -11.85 2.82 -9.28
C THR A 36 -12.03 1.31 -9.21
N TYR A 37 -11.41 0.61 -8.23
CA TYR A 37 -11.58 -0.83 -8.00
C TYR A 37 -13.04 -1.18 -7.66
N ALA A 38 -13.75 -0.30 -6.96
CA ALA A 38 -15.17 -0.47 -6.67
C ALA A 38 -15.96 0.79 -7.06
N LYS A 39 -17.10 0.61 -7.72
CA LYS A 39 -17.92 1.73 -8.22
C LYS A 39 -18.33 2.69 -7.09
N LYS A 40 -18.64 2.20 -5.90
CA LYS A 40 -19.02 3.05 -4.76
C LYS A 40 -17.82 3.85 -4.24
N LEU A 41 -16.65 3.23 -4.11
CA LEU A 41 -15.41 3.95 -3.73
C LEU A 41 -15.02 5.02 -4.74
N ALA A 42 -15.18 4.76 -6.03
CA ALA A 42 -14.89 5.72 -7.08
C ALA A 42 -15.71 7.02 -6.94
N ASN A 43 -16.97 6.89 -6.50
CA ASN A 43 -17.89 8.02 -6.30
C ASN A 43 -17.87 8.59 -4.88
N ALA A 44 -17.20 7.93 -3.94
CA ALA A 44 -17.11 8.36 -2.55
C ALA A 44 -16.24 9.62 -2.41
N SER A 45 -16.64 10.49 -1.49
CA SER A 45 -15.83 11.60 -1.00
C SER A 45 -14.64 11.10 -0.17
N LYS A 46 -13.71 12.01 0.14
CA LYS A 46 -12.57 11.73 1.02
C LYS A 46 -13.01 11.23 2.39
N VAL A 47 -14.01 11.88 3.00
CA VAL A 47 -14.53 11.52 4.33
C VAL A 47 -15.14 10.12 4.33
N GLU A 48 -15.89 9.77 3.28
CA GLU A 48 -16.48 8.44 3.12
C GLU A 48 -15.43 7.34 2.95
N ARG A 49 -14.34 7.61 2.23
CA ARG A 49 -13.23 6.67 2.05
C ARG A 49 -12.41 6.48 3.32
N GLU A 50 -12.13 7.58 4.04
CA GLU A 50 -11.27 7.56 5.23
C GLU A 50 -11.99 7.05 6.49
N SER A 51 -13.32 6.94 6.47
CA SER A 51 -14.13 6.37 7.57
C SER A 51 -14.20 4.84 7.53
N VAL A 52 -13.13 4.18 7.06
CA VAL A 52 -13.05 2.72 6.91
C VAL A 52 -12.88 2.00 8.24
N GLU A 53 -13.43 0.80 8.35
CA GLU A 53 -13.30 -0.09 9.49
C GLU A 53 -12.77 -1.46 9.07
N PHE A 54 -11.94 -2.09 9.89
CA PHE A 54 -11.50 -3.46 9.65
C PHE A 54 -12.50 -4.44 10.26
N ILE A 55 -12.99 -5.37 9.44
CA ILE A 55 -13.96 -6.39 9.86
C ILE A 55 -13.34 -7.78 9.85
N GLY A 56 -13.87 -8.67 10.71
CA GLY A 56 -13.45 -10.07 10.82
C GLY A 56 -11.97 -10.25 11.14
N GLY A 57 -11.37 -9.33 11.89
CA GLY A 57 -9.94 -9.37 12.24
C GLY A 57 -9.01 -9.00 11.08
N GLY A 58 -9.44 -8.09 10.20
CA GLY A 58 -8.65 -7.63 9.05
C GLY A 58 -8.84 -8.45 7.78
N VAL A 59 -9.87 -9.31 7.71
CA VAL A 59 -10.17 -10.08 6.49
C VAL A 59 -10.96 -9.27 5.46
N GLY A 60 -11.55 -8.16 5.90
CA GLY A 60 -12.27 -7.22 5.05
C GLY A 60 -12.14 -5.78 5.53
N LEU A 61 -12.41 -4.87 4.60
CA LEU A 61 -12.46 -3.43 4.80
C LEU A 61 -13.91 -3.00 4.60
N HIS A 62 -14.54 -2.49 5.65
CA HIS A 62 -15.91 -1.98 5.64
C HIS A 62 -15.88 -0.47 5.51
N PHE A 63 -16.58 0.08 4.53
CA PHE A 63 -16.79 1.51 4.33
C PHE A 63 -18.25 1.85 4.70
N PRO A 64 -18.55 2.11 5.98
CA PRO A 64 -19.91 2.21 6.50
C PRO A 64 -20.73 3.32 5.85
N LEU A 65 -20.10 4.44 5.51
CA LEU A 65 -20.80 5.59 4.95
C LEU A 65 -21.31 5.37 3.52
N ILE A 66 -20.76 4.39 2.80
CA ILE A 66 -21.17 4.03 1.43
C ILE A 66 -21.70 2.60 1.32
N ASP A 67 -21.80 1.89 2.44
CA ASP A 67 -22.24 0.49 2.52
C ASP A 67 -21.46 -0.41 1.53
N GLU A 68 -20.12 -0.32 1.57
CA GLU A 68 -19.23 -1.09 0.69
C GLU A 68 -18.26 -1.94 1.51
N ASP A 69 -18.10 -3.20 1.13
CA ASP A 69 -17.16 -4.14 1.74
C ASP A 69 -16.15 -4.62 0.70
N LEU A 70 -14.85 -4.49 1.01
CA LEU A 70 -13.79 -5.11 0.23
C LEU A 70 -13.19 -6.29 0.97
N SER A 71 -13.05 -7.42 0.28
CA SER A 71 -12.34 -8.59 0.79
C SER A 71 -10.83 -8.42 0.62
N VAL A 72 -10.06 -8.65 1.70
CA VAL A 72 -8.59 -8.65 1.62
C VAL A 72 -8.08 -9.79 0.75
N ASP A 73 -8.69 -10.97 0.79
CA ASP A 73 -8.33 -12.07 -0.11
C ASP A 73 -8.60 -11.70 -1.59
N GLY A 74 -9.67 -10.96 -1.86
CA GLY A 74 -9.97 -10.42 -3.19
C GLY A 74 -8.93 -9.40 -3.66
N ILE A 75 -8.59 -8.44 -2.80
CA ILE A 75 -7.52 -7.45 -3.06
C ILE A 75 -6.19 -8.15 -3.34
N VAL A 76 -5.80 -9.14 -2.53
CA VAL A 76 -4.56 -9.89 -2.73
C VAL A 76 -4.59 -10.64 -4.06
N ARG A 77 -5.69 -11.32 -4.38
CA ARG A 77 -5.81 -12.07 -5.63
C ARG A 77 -5.70 -11.16 -6.85
N ASP A 78 -6.33 -9.99 -6.81
CA ASP A 78 -6.50 -9.14 -7.99
C ASP A 78 -5.37 -8.10 -8.13
N LEU A 79 -4.77 -7.68 -7.02
CA LEU A 79 -3.85 -6.54 -6.95
C LEU A 79 -2.52 -6.83 -6.25
N ALA A 80 -2.35 -7.98 -5.58
CA ALA A 80 -1.05 -8.28 -4.99
C ALA A 80 0.01 -8.30 -6.09
N PRO A 81 1.15 -7.63 -5.89
CA PRO A 81 2.28 -7.77 -6.77
C PRO A 81 2.62 -9.26 -6.87
N THR A 82 2.66 -9.79 -8.09
CA THR A 82 3.14 -11.15 -8.34
C THR A 82 4.66 -11.14 -8.18
N ASN A 83 5.13 -11.07 -6.94
CA ASN A 83 6.53 -11.15 -6.51
C ASN A 83 7.55 -10.28 -7.25
N GLU A 84 7.19 -9.09 -7.72
CA GLU A 84 8.15 -8.15 -8.30
C GLU A 84 8.26 -6.91 -7.43
N ALA A 85 9.39 -6.79 -6.72
CA ALA A 85 9.90 -5.46 -6.39
C ALA A 85 9.91 -4.66 -7.69
N ILE A 86 9.04 -3.65 -7.80
CA ILE A 86 8.95 -2.85 -9.02
C ILE A 86 10.24 -2.04 -9.13
N ARG A 87 11.14 -2.50 -9.99
CA ARG A 87 12.39 -1.80 -10.30
C ARG A 87 12.05 -0.63 -11.21
N VAL A 88 12.10 0.58 -10.67
CA VAL A 88 11.97 1.79 -11.46
C VAL A 88 13.38 2.27 -11.85
N ASN A 89 13.67 2.29 -13.16
CA ASN A 89 14.88 2.93 -13.69
C ASN A 89 14.56 4.39 -13.98
N ILE A 90 15.27 5.30 -13.33
CA ILE A 90 15.11 6.75 -13.54
C ILE A 90 16.44 7.37 -13.97
N SER A 91 16.39 8.29 -14.94
CA SER A 91 17.51 9.15 -15.29
C SER A 91 17.40 10.44 -14.49
N LEU A 92 18.37 10.69 -13.61
CA LEU A 92 18.44 11.91 -12.81
C LEU A 92 19.57 12.81 -13.29
N PRO A 93 19.38 14.14 -13.32
CA PRO A 93 20.47 15.07 -13.53
C PRO A 93 21.59 14.86 -12.50
N LYS A 94 22.85 14.99 -12.93
CA LYS A 94 24.03 14.83 -12.07
C LYS A 94 23.95 15.65 -10.76
N PRO A 95 23.41 16.89 -10.75
CA PRO A 95 23.23 17.64 -9.49
C PRO A 95 22.30 16.96 -8.47
N ALA A 96 21.18 16.40 -8.92
CA ALA A 96 20.24 15.69 -8.05
C ALA A 96 20.86 14.41 -7.49
N LEU A 97 21.61 13.68 -8.32
CA LEU A 97 22.33 12.48 -7.89
C LEU A 97 23.37 12.81 -6.81
N ASN A 98 24.14 13.88 -6.99
CA ASN A 98 25.13 14.34 -6.01
C ASN A 98 24.48 14.76 -4.70
N GLU A 99 23.28 15.36 -4.75
CA GLU A 99 22.53 15.70 -3.54
C GLU A 99 22.07 14.46 -2.79
N LEU A 100 21.50 13.47 -3.49
CA LEU A 100 21.12 12.19 -2.90
C LEU A 100 22.32 11.48 -2.26
N ASP A 101 23.48 11.48 -2.93
CA ASP A 101 24.70 10.89 -2.38
C ASP A 101 25.17 11.60 -1.11
N ARG A 102 25.15 12.93 -1.09
CA ARG A 102 25.53 13.70 0.10
C ARG A 102 24.60 13.38 1.27
N LYS A 103 23.28 13.36 1.03
CA LYS A 103 22.29 13.03 2.07
C LYS A 103 22.43 11.59 2.55
N ALA A 104 22.63 10.63 1.64
CA ALA A 104 22.87 9.24 1.97
C ALA A 104 24.13 9.08 2.83
N LYS A 105 25.24 9.70 2.43
CA LYS A 105 26.50 9.69 3.18
C LYS A 105 26.36 10.34 4.57
N ALA A 106 25.67 11.48 4.67
CA ALA A 106 25.39 12.14 5.93
C ALA A 106 24.54 11.25 6.88
N ALA A 107 23.69 10.39 6.31
CA ALA A 107 22.92 9.40 7.04
C ALA A 107 23.67 8.07 7.30
N GLY A 108 24.93 7.93 6.86
CA GLY A 108 25.69 6.68 6.96
C GLY A 108 25.16 5.53 6.10
N MET A 109 24.45 5.85 5.01
CA MET A 109 23.73 4.89 4.16
C MET A 109 24.29 4.88 2.73
N SER A 110 24.06 3.77 2.01
CA SER A 110 24.21 3.76 0.56
C SER A 110 23.07 4.57 -0.10
N ARG A 111 23.29 5.06 -1.32
CA ARG A 111 22.27 5.81 -2.07
C ARG A 111 20.95 5.04 -2.18
N SER A 112 21.02 3.76 -2.54
CA SER A 112 19.83 2.91 -2.69
C SER A 112 19.10 2.68 -1.37
N ALA A 113 19.83 2.46 -0.28
CA ALA A 113 19.23 2.34 1.05
C ALA A 113 18.59 3.65 1.52
N PHE A 114 19.23 4.79 1.23
CA PHE A 114 18.69 6.10 1.54
C PHE A 114 17.42 6.42 0.73
N ILE A 115 17.42 6.13 -0.58
CA ILE A 115 16.22 6.30 -1.43
C ILE A 115 15.10 5.37 -0.98
N ALA A 116 15.40 4.10 -0.69
CA ALA A 116 14.43 3.16 -0.15
C ALA A 116 13.84 3.68 1.17
N LYS A 117 14.69 4.20 2.07
CA LYS A 117 14.24 4.83 3.32
C LYS A 117 13.34 6.04 3.06
N LEU A 118 13.67 6.92 2.11
CA LEU A 118 12.86 8.08 1.76
C LEU A 118 11.50 7.66 1.15
N ALA A 119 11.49 6.70 0.24
CA ALA A 119 10.28 6.21 -0.41
C ALA A 119 9.34 5.46 0.55
N VAL A 120 9.89 4.93 1.65
CA VAL A 120 9.12 4.35 2.76
C VAL A 120 8.68 5.43 3.77
N SER A 121 9.30 6.62 3.76
CA SER A 121 9.02 7.73 4.70
C SER A 121 8.22 8.89 4.08
N ALA A 122 7.68 8.73 2.87
CA ALA A 122 6.97 9.74 2.08
C ALA A 122 5.55 9.25 1.76
#